data_AF-A0AAI9ELD3-F1
#
_entry.id   AF-A0AAI9ELD3-F1
#
_cell.length_a   1.000
_cell.length_b   1.000
_cell.length_c   1.000
_cell.angle_alpha   90.00
_cell.angle_beta   90.00
_cell.angle_gamma   90.00
#
_symmetry.space_group_name_H-M   'P 1'
#
loop_
_entity.id
_entity.type
_entity.pdbx_description
1 polymer ?
#
loop_
_entity_poly.entity_id
_entity_poly.type
_entity_poly.pdbx_seq_one_letter_code
_entity_poly.pdbx_strand_id
1 'polypeptide(L)'
;MTTVFAAKSAPSSEKLRGGYYTPEPLARFVAAWVAVAGDELLEPSCGDGEILQFLAASGRATGVELFPLEAAAARERTGADVFDGDFFSWFAPERHGTFDGVAGNPPFIRYGSWEEQYREPAFELMRSEGLSPTRLTNAWLPFVVASVVAVRDGGRVGLVIPAELLQVGYAAQVRAYLVDQCSEITIVAFRELVFPGVLQEVVLLLVTKGNGPASIRTVEVTNGAHLTDVDLDVAAIRAPLHGSEKWTKYFLDVVQIGLLRDLKNDSRLARLERYAKVNVGVVTGRNSFFCMTEAEAQRLGIEEHTLPLLSRSAQFTGVGLTSQDLRSQAARGAMTRLLALDPAHDVASDPSLSRYVRLGLQDGVNDGYKCRIRQSWWSVPSISQPDGFMLRQVSTYLRFLSNDTGATSTDTVHRVFVKPGVDMRRLTVAALNSATQAMSEVLGRSYGGGLLEVEPTEAVALLVPDPELIDEDLMSRVDDLLRNGQIEQAIALVDQRVMIDRLDFSEAEIGAIREAGYLLRERRLRRGRKST
;
A
#
# COMPACT_ATOMS: atom_id res chain seq x y z
N MET A 1 -15.47 21.61 26.16
CA MET A 1 -16.58 21.55 25.19
C MET A 1 -16.48 20.21 24.48
N THR A 2 -17.51 19.38 24.55
CA THR A 2 -17.57 18.10 23.84
C THR A 2 -17.85 18.40 22.37
N THR A 3 -16.90 18.19 21.48
CA THR A 3 -17.09 18.43 20.03
C THR A 3 -18.09 17.42 19.47
N VAL A 4 -19.12 17.89 18.77
CA VAL A 4 -20.11 17.06 18.04
C VAL A 4 -19.44 16.40 16.83
N PHE A 5 -18.52 17.10 16.15
CA PHE A 5 -17.82 16.62 14.96
C PHE A 5 -16.34 16.31 15.21
N ALA A 6 -16.06 15.12 15.75
CA ALA A 6 -14.70 14.68 16.06
C ALA A 6 -13.70 14.84 14.89
N ALA A 7 -12.50 15.33 15.21
CA ALA A 7 -11.37 15.44 14.27
C ALA A 7 -10.53 14.15 14.24
N LYS A 8 -9.77 13.93 13.15
CA LYS A 8 -8.66 12.97 13.18
C LYS A 8 -7.53 13.54 14.05
N SER A 9 -6.92 12.69 14.88
CA SER A 9 -5.78 13.04 15.73
C SER A 9 -4.53 13.40 14.91
N ALA A 10 -3.72 14.34 15.40
CA ALA A 10 -2.45 14.74 14.78
C ALA A 10 -1.37 13.65 14.95
N PRO A 11 -0.38 13.54 14.03
CA PRO A 11 0.76 12.64 14.20
C PRO A 11 1.63 13.03 15.41
N SER A 12 2.28 12.05 16.07
CA SER A 12 3.23 12.28 17.16
C SER A 12 4.57 12.87 16.69
N SER A 13 5.33 13.48 17.59
CA SER A 13 6.68 14.04 17.32
C SER A 13 7.69 12.97 16.88
N GLU A 14 7.62 11.76 17.43
CA GLU A 14 8.45 10.62 17.00
C GLU A 14 8.19 10.22 15.54
N LYS A 15 6.92 10.22 15.10
CA LYS A 15 6.57 10.00 13.68
C LYS A 15 7.10 11.08 12.75
N LEU A 16 7.30 12.30 13.25
CA LEU A 16 7.85 13.42 12.47
C LEU A 16 9.37 13.34 12.36
N ARG A 17 10.05 12.82 13.39
CA ARG A 17 11.50 12.57 13.38
C ARG A 17 11.89 11.39 12.48
N GLY A 18 10.99 10.43 12.27
CA GLY A 18 11.18 9.32 11.32
C GLY A 18 12.24 8.28 11.74
N GLY A 19 12.83 8.43 12.93
CA GLY A 19 13.79 7.49 13.52
C GLY A 19 13.09 6.50 14.45
N TYR A 20 13.34 5.21 14.22
CA TYR A 20 12.96 4.12 15.10
C TYR A 20 14.22 3.34 15.45
N TYR A 21 14.54 3.20 16.74
CA TYR A 21 15.72 2.43 17.16
C TYR A 21 15.61 0.98 16.68
N THR A 22 16.63 0.54 15.95
CA THR A 22 16.69 -0.80 15.35
C THR A 22 16.84 -1.85 16.44
N PRO A 23 15.97 -2.88 16.51
CA PRO A 23 16.14 -3.96 17.48
C PRO A 23 17.48 -4.66 17.27
N GLU A 24 18.18 -4.95 18.38
CA GLU A 24 19.51 -5.56 18.39
C GLU A 24 19.65 -6.79 17.45
N PRO A 25 18.68 -7.75 17.39
CA PRO A 25 18.81 -8.90 16.49
C PRO A 25 18.90 -8.51 15.01
N LEU A 26 18.19 -7.46 14.60
CA LEU A 26 18.25 -6.96 13.22
C LEU A 26 19.58 -6.24 12.99
N ALA A 27 19.99 -5.38 13.93
CA ALA A 27 21.21 -4.61 13.84
C ALA A 27 22.44 -5.50 13.69
N ARG A 28 22.56 -6.51 14.56
CA ARG A 28 23.63 -7.50 14.51
C ARG A 28 23.63 -8.27 13.19
N PHE A 29 22.46 -8.71 12.73
CA PHE A 29 22.34 -9.51 11.52
C PHE A 29 22.78 -8.75 10.26
N VAL A 30 22.28 -7.51 10.06
CA VAL A 30 22.65 -6.74 8.86
C VAL A 30 24.13 -6.34 8.88
N ALA A 31 24.67 -5.98 10.04
CA ALA A 31 26.09 -5.64 10.19
C ALA A 31 26.99 -6.84 9.88
N ALA A 32 26.69 -8.02 10.46
CA ALA A 32 27.45 -9.24 10.22
C ALA A 32 27.37 -9.66 8.74
N TRP A 33 26.22 -9.51 8.08
CA TRP A 33 26.05 -9.91 6.69
C TRP A 33 26.88 -9.06 5.72
N VAL A 34 26.96 -7.74 5.95
CA VAL A 34 27.74 -6.83 5.08
C VAL A 34 29.24 -6.92 5.32
N ALA A 35 29.66 -7.16 6.58
CA ALA A 35 31.07 -7.26 6.94
C ALA A 35 31.81 -8.43 6.26
N VAL A 36 31.08 -9.43 5.77
CA VAL A 36 31.66 -10.51 4.94
C VAL A 36 32.30 -9.98 3.65
N ALA A 37 31.87 -8.80 3.16
CA ALA A 37 32.43 -8.22 1.93
C ALA A 37 33.82 -7.61 2.12
N GLY A 38 34.20 -7.23 3.35
CA GLY A 38 35.47 -6.58 3.68
C GLY A 38 35.38 -5.66 4.89
N ASP A 39 36.45 -4.92 5.14
CA ASP A 39 36.66 -4.19 6.40
C ASP A 39 36.25 -2.71 6.33
N GLU A 40 36.06 -2.11 5.15
CA GLU A 40 35.61 -0.72 5.02
C GLU A 40 34.08 -0.62 5.08
N LEU A 41 33.56 -0.19 6.23
CA LEU A 41 32.14 -0.26 6.56
C LEU A 41 31.51 1.12 6.79
N LEU A 42 30.27 1.30 6.35
CA LEU A 42 29.54 2.56 6.46
C LEU A 42 28.13 2.35 7.04
N GLU A 43 27.73 3.26 7.94
CA GLU A 43 26.34 3.50 8.33
C GLU A 43 25.92 4.95 7.99
N PRO A 44 25.11 5.17 6.93
CA PRO A 44 24.74 6.51 6.44
C PRO A 44 23.89 7.39 7.36
N SER A 45 23.15 6.80 8.32
CA SER A 45 22.22 7.51 9.19
C SER A 45 22.19 6.82 10.55
N CYS A 46 23.29 6.93 11.29
CA CYS A 46 23.62 5.96 12.34
C CYS A 46 22.86 6.12 13.67
N GLY A 47 22.12 7.22 13.86
CA GLY A 47 21.43 7.48 15.12
C GLY A 47 22.40 7.41 16.30
N ASP A 48 22.02 6.67 17.34
CA ASP A 48 22.84 6.42 18.54
C ASP A 48 23.89 5.30 18.38
N GLY A 49 24.06 4.76 17.16
CA GLY A 49 25.09 3.79 16.82
C GLY A 49 24.74 2.32 17.08
N GLU A 50 23.45 1.96 17.15
CA GLU A 50 23.03 0.58 17.43
C GLU A 50 23.46 -0.45 16.36
N ILE A 51 23.48 -0.09 15.07
CA ILE A 51 24.07 -0.93 14.01
C ILE A 51 25.59 -0.72 13.96
N LEU A 52 26.03 0.54 14.05
CA LEU A 52 27.43 0.95 13.98
C LEU A 52 28.33 0.19 14.97
N GLN A 53 27.85 -0.11 16.18
CA GLN A 53 28.62 -0.89 17.16
C GLN A 53 29.03 -2.27 16.63
N PHE A 54 28.17 -2.93 15.85
CA PHE A 54 28.46 -4.25 15.27
C PHE A 54 29.35 -4.13 14.03
N LEU A 55 29.22 -3.04 13.26
CA LEU A 55 30.16 -2.74 12.17
C LEU A 55 31.56 -2.46 12.71
N ALA A 56 31.68 -1.61 13.74
CA ALA A 56 32.94 -1.25 14.38
C ALA A 56 33.65 -2.44 15.03
N ALA A 57 32.88 -3.42 15.52
CA ALA A 57 33.42 -4.69 16.01
C ALA A 57 33.95 -5.61 14.88
N SER A 58 33.55 -5.37 13.63
CA SER A 58 33.87 -6.23 12.48
C SER A 58 34.93 -5.62 11.55
N GLY A 59 35.09 -4.29 11.51
CA GLY A 59 36.00 -3.60 10.60
C GLY A 59 36.15 -2.10 10.90
N ARG A 60 36.75 -1.35 9.97
CA ARG A 60 36.81 0.11 10.01
C ARG A 60 35.45 0.69 9.65
N ALA A 61 34.71 1.13 10.67
CA ALA A 61 33.37 1.64 10.50
C ALA A 61 33.33 3.18 10.51
N THR A 62 32.58 3.75 9.56
CA THR A 62 32.23 5.16 9.49
C THR A 62 30.73 5.35 9.70
N GLY A 63 30.33 6.27 10.58
CA GLY A 63 28.94 6.68 10.78
C GLY A 63 28.69 8.12 10.30
N VAL A 64 27.49 8.41 9.84
CA VAL A 64 27.03 9.79 9.61
C VAL A 64 25.70 9.99 10.30
N GLU A 65 25.55 11.08 11.06
CA GLU A 65 24.33 11.39 11.78
C GLU A 65 24.05 12.90 11.77
N LEU A 66 22.80 13.24 11.45
CA LEU A 66 22.35 14.62 11.28
C LEU A 66 22.26 15.37 12.62
N PHE A 67 21.86 14.68 13.68
CA PHE A 67 21.66 15.27 15.01
C PHE A 67 22.91 15.13 15.88
N PRO A 68 23.56 16.24 16.29
CA PRO A 68 24.83 16.20 17.00
C PRO A 68 24.81 15.40 18.32
N LEU A 69 23.66 15.35 19.01
CA LEU A 69 23.51 14.59 20.25
C LEU A 69 23.54 13.07 20.01
N GLU A 70 22.84 12.59 18.97
CA GLU A 70 22.84 11.18 18.59
C GLU A 70 24.22 10.79 18.06
N ALA A 71 24.84 11.64 17.24
CA ALA A 71 26.18 11.43 16.73
C ALA A 71 27.24 11.35 17.85
N ALA A 72 27.13 12.19 18.88
CA ALA A 72 27.98 12.09 20.07
C ALA A 72 27.78 10.78 20.83
N ALA A 73 26.53 10.35 21.01
CA ALA A 73 26.21 9.06 21.63
C ALA A 73 26.77 7.88 20.82
N ALA A 74 26.67 7.92 19.49
CA ALA A 74 27.23 6.91 18.61
C ALA A 74 28.75 6.82 18.73
N ARG A 75 29.48 7.95 18.78
CA ARG A 75 30.94 7.96 19.02
C ARG A 75 31.30 7.31 20.35
N GLU A 76 30.60 7.70 21.42
CA GLU A 76 30.84 7.17 22.76
C GLU A 76 30.56 5.66 22.84
N ARG A 77 29.47 5.19 22.24
CA ARG A 77 29.07 3.79 22.21
C ARG A 77 30.05 2.91 21.42
N THR A 78 30.53 3.40 20.27
CA THR A 78 31.16 2.54 19.25
C THR A 78 32.66 2.73 19.10
N GLY A 79 33.20 3.91 19.45
CA GLY A 79 34.57 4.29 19.15
C GLY A 79 34.86 4.47 17.65
N ALA A 80 33.84 4.44 16.79
CA ALA A 80 33.96 4.59 15.34
C ALA A 80 34.08 6.06 14.91
N ASP A 81 34.51 6.28 13.67
CA ASP A 81 34.55 7.61 13.06
C ASP A 81 33.13 8.05 12.69
N VAL A 82 32.53 8.93 13.49
CA VAL A 82 31.19 9.50 13.21
C VAL A 82 31.32 10.94 12.74
N PHE A 83 30.61 11.30 11.68
CA PHE A 83 30.51 12.67 11.16
C PHE A 83 29.17 13.31 11.53
N ASP A 84 29.22 14.54 12.04
CA ASP A 84 28.03 15.34 12.36
C ASP A 84 27.58 16.06 11.09
N GLY A 85 26.41 15.72 10.56
CA GLY A 85 25.82 16.45 9.45
C GLY A 85 24.89 15.64 8.56
N ASP A 86 24.39 16.31 7.53
CA ASP A 86 23.56 15.68 6.51
C ASP A 86 24.39 14.70 5.65
N PHE A 87 23.90 13.46 5.55
CA PHE A 87 24.59 12.39 4.82
C PHE A 87 24.81 12.72 3.35
N PHE A 88 23.80 13.27 2.66
CA PHE A 88 23.93 13.56 1.22
C PHE A 88 24.86 14.74 0.94
N SER A 89 25.03 15.64 1.91
CA SER A 89 26.05 16.69 1.86
C SER A 89 27.47 16.15 2.11
N TRP A 90 27.60 15.14 2.98
CA TRP A 90 28.88 14.46 3.25
C TRP A 90 29.28 13.46 2.15
N PHE A 91 28.31 12.84 1.49
CA PHE A 91 28.51 11.77 0.50
C PHE A 91 28.85 12.30 -0.89
N ALA A 92 30.05 12.90 -1.00
CA ALA A 92 30.57 13.44 -2.25
C ALA A 92 31.20 12.35 -3.17
N PRO A 93 31.40 12.63 -4.48
CA PRO A 93 31.81 11.63 -5.49
C PRO A 93 33.08 10.83 -5.18
N GLU A 94 34.02 11.40 -4.42
CA GLU A 94 35.25 10.72 -4.02
C GLU A 94 35.01 9.52 -3.06
N ARG A 95 33.83 9.41 -2.46
CA ARG A 95 33.41 8.28 -1.60
C ARG A 95 32.59 7.24 -2.36
N HIS A 96 32.36 7.42 -3.65
CA HIS A 96 31.63 6.45 -4.45
C HIS A 96 32.50 5.21 -4.66
N GLY A 97 31.96 4.03 -4.37
CA GLY A 97 32.68 2.77 -4.53
C GLY A 97 33.86 2.56 -3.57
N THR A 98 33.97 3.31 -2.47
CA THR A 98 35.09 3.20 -1.53
C THR A 98 34.84 2.23 -0.38
N PHE A 99 33.61 1.77 -0.18
CA PHE A 99 33.23 0.89 0.91
C PHE A 99 33.07 -0.56 0.45
N ASP A 100 33.37 -1.50 1.35
CA ASP A 100 33.09 -2.93 1.16
C ASP A 100 31.64 -3.26 1.56
N GLY A 101 31.17 -2.66 2.66
CA GLY A 101 29.87 -2.94 3.26
C GLY A 101 29.14 -1.69 3.73
N VAL A 102 27.82 -1.64 3.50
CA VAL A 102 26.94 -0.59 4.05
C VAL A 102 25.78 -1.24 4.80
N ALA A 103 25.61 -0.94 6.08
CA ALA A 103 24.42 -1.33 6.83
C ALA A 103 23.72 -0.12 7.44
N GLY A 104 22.41 -0.19 7.60
CA GLY A 104 21.68 0.93 8.20
C GLY A 104 20.17 0.76 8.28
N ASN A 105 19.54 1.68 9.00
CA ASN A 105 18.09 1.85 9.08
C ASN A 105 17.74 3.29 8.66
N PRO A 106 17.54 3.55 7.36
CA PRO A 106 17.28 4.90 6.86
C PRO A 106 16.03 5.55 7.46
N PRO A 107 15.93 6.89 7.50
CA PRO A 107 14.78 7.58 8.08
C PRO A 107 13.50 7.45 7.22
N PHE A 108 12.34 7.27 7.86
CA PHE A 108 11.05 7.04 7.18
C PHE A 108 10.21 8.32 7.05
N ILE A 109 10.77 9.35 6.41
CA ILE A 109 10.14 10.68 6.33
C ILE A 109 9.42 10.87 4.98
N ARG A 110 8.13 11.22 5.04
CA ARG A 110 7.33 11.53 3.85
C ARG A 110 7.75 12.89 3.27
N TYR A 111 7.68 13.02 1.94
CA TYR A 111 8.04 14.25 1.20
C TYR A 111 7.56 15.56 1.85
N GLY A 112 6.29 15.64 2.25
CA GLY A 112 5.71 16.86 2.82
C GLY A 112 6.21 17.23 4.22
N SER A 113 6.88 16.31 4.90
CA SER A 113 7.51 16.50 6.21
C SER A 113 9.04 16.49 6.13
N TRP A 114 9.60 16.28 4.93
CA TRP A 114 11.04 16.26 4.70
C TRP A 114 11.49 17.64 4.22
N GLU A 115 12.27 18.32 5.05
CA GLU A 115 12.77 19.67 4.77
C GLU A 115 13.57 19.70 3.47
N GLU A 116 13.34 20.75 2.69
CA GLU A 116 13.89 20.89 1.34
C GLU A 116 15.43 20.88 1.31
N GLN A 117 16.07 21.49 2.31
CA GLN A 117 17.52 21.56 2.43
C GLN A 117 18.21 20.18 2.51
N TYR A 118 17.57 19.18 3.12
CA TYR A 118 18.10 17.81 3.20
C TYR A 118 17.61 16.94 2.04
N ARG A 119 16.44 17.28 1.47
CA ARG A 119 15.81 16.52 0.40
C ARG A 119 16.48 16.75 -0.96
N GLU A 120 16.85 17.98 -1.28
CA GLU A 120 17.34 18.30 -2.63
C GLU A 120 18.67 17.60 -2.97
N PRO A 121 19.70 17.59 -2.10
CA PRO A 121 20.93 16.83 -2.36
C PRO A 121 20.67 15.32 -2.57
N ALA A 122 19.74 14.76 -1.79
CA ALA A 122 19.33 13.37 -1.94
C ALA A 122 18.67 13.08 -3.30
N PHE A 123 17.89 14.04 -3.81
CA PHE A 123 17.25 13.93 -5.13
C PHE A 123 18.24 14.15 -6.27
N GLU A 124 19.25 15.01 -6.09
CA GLU A 124 20.34 15.19 -7.05
C GLU A 124 21.10 13.88 -7.27
N LEU A 125 21.45 13.16 -6.19
CA LEU A 125 22.07 11.83 -6.30
C LEU A 125 21.17 10.82 -7.03
N MET A 126 19.87 10.78 -6.71
CA MET A 126 18.95 9.91 -7.45
C MET A 126 18.92 10.24 -8.95
N ARG A 127 18.95 11.53 -9.32
CA ARG A 127 18.95 11.97 -10.71
C ARG A 127 20.26 11.63 -11.42
N SER A 128 21.41 11.71 -10.75
CA SER A 128 22.70 11.31 -11.34
C SER A 128 22.74 9.81 -11.66
N GLU A 129 22.01 9.00 -10.89
CA GLU A 129 21.84 7.56 -11.12
C GLU A 129 20.72 7.24 -12.14
N GLY A 130 20.12 8.24 -12.79
CA GLY A 130 19.08 8.08 -13.82
C GLY A 130 17.66 7.89 -13.29
N LEU A 131 17.41 8.11 -11.99
CA LEU A 131 16.08 8.06 -11.40
C LEU A 131 15.38 9.43 -11.45
N SER A 132 14.07 9.44 -11.34
CA SER A 132 13.21 10.64 -11.37
C SER A 132 12.36 10.71 -10.10
N PRO A 133 12.93 11.18 -8.96
CA PRO A 133 12.18 11.28 -7.72
C PRO A 133 10.98 12.23 -7.87
N THR A 134 9.90 11.94 -7.14
CA THR A 134 8.64 12.70 -7.20
C THR A 134 8.25 13.23 -5.83
N ARG A 135 7.17 14.01 -5.74
CA ARG A 135 6.59 14.44 -4.45
C ARG A 135 6.02 13.30 -3.59
N LEU A 136 6.07 12.05 -4.07
CA LEU A 136 5.71 10.85 -3.32
C LEU A 136 6.92 10.11 -2.75
N THR A 137 8.15 10.49 -3.14
CA THR A 137 9.38 9.84 -2.68
C THR A 137 9.58 10.06 -1.19
N ASN A 138 9.78 8.95 -0.46
CA ASN A 138 10.12 8.93 0.96
C ASN A 138 11.66 8.99 1.13
N ALA A 139 12.14 9.53 2.26
CA ALA A 139 13.56 9.70 2.53
C ALA A 139 14.39 8.41 2.43
N TRP A 140 13.83 7.24 2.77
CA TRP A 140 14.57 5.97 2.70
C TRP A 140 15.03 5.57 1.28
N LEU A 141 14.37 6.02 0.18
CA LEU A 141 14.77 5.60 -1.17
C LEU A 141 16.12 6.16 -1.61
N PRO A 142 16.39 7.49 -1.49
CA PRO A 142 17.72 8.02 -1.71
C PRO A 142 18.82 7.31 -0.93
N PHE A 143 18.56 6.91 0.32
CA PHE A 143 19.54 6.15 1.12
C PHE A 143 19.81 4.76 0.55
N VAL A 144 18.80 4.07 0.01
CA VAL A 144 19.00 2.79 -0.70
C VAL A 144 19.91 2.99 -1.91
N VAL A 145 19.64 4.02 -2.73
CA VAL A 145 20.46 4.34 -3.91
C VAL A 145 21.89 4.69 -3.50
N ALA A 146 22.05 5.60 -2.53
CA ALA A 146 23.36 6.01 -2.04
C ALA A 146 24.17 4.85 -1.47
N SER A 147 23.54 3.92 -0.76
CA SER A 147 24.23 2.75 -0.20
C SER A 147 24.80 1.86 -1.31
N VAL A 148 24.08 1.69 -2.42
CA VAL A 148 24.59 0.95 -3.61
C VAL A 148 25.69 1.75 -4.32
N VAL A 149 25.60 3.08 -4.38
CA VAL A 149 26.66 3.93 -4.93
C VAL A 149 27.93 3.87 -4.06
N ALA A 150 27.79 3.80 -2.74
CA ALA A 150 28.91 3.80 -1.78
C ALA A 150 29.80 2.56 -1.89
N VAL A 151 29.21 1.39 -2.17
CA VAL A 151 29.98 0.14 -2.21
C VAL A 151 30.66 -0.08 -3.55
N ARG A 152 31.83 -0.71 -3.54
CA ARG A 152 32.50 -1.21 -4.75
C ARG A 152 31.73 -2.38 -5.37
N ASP A 153 32.09 -2.77 -6.59
CA ASP A 153 31.59 -4.01 -7.19
C ASP A 153 31.92 -5.23 -6.31
N GLY A 154 30.91 -6.09 -6.11
CA GLY A 154 30.96 -7.21 -5.16
C GLY A 154 30.77 -6.81 -3.69
N GLY A 155 30.66 -5.51 -3.38
CA GLY A 155 30.33 -5.02 -2.05
C GLY A 155 28.87 -5.31 -1.67
N ARG A 156 28.58 -5.24 -0.36
CA ARG A 156 27.30 -5.65 0.21
C ARG A 156 26.56 -4.51 0.89
N VAL A 157 25.25 -4.44 0.69
CA VAL A 157 24.38 -3.45 1.33
C VAL A 157 23.25 -4.16 2.08
N GLY A 158 23.12 -3.89 3.38
CA GLY A 158 22.11 -4.50 4.27
C GLY A 158 21.28 -3.44 4.98
N LEU A 159 20.05 -3.22 4.55
CA LEU A 159 19.21 -2.13 5.07
C LEU A 159 17.91 -2.63 5.70
N VAL A 160 17.53 -2.02 6.83
CA VAL A 160 16.19 -2.14 7.41
C VAL A 160 15.30 -1.07 6.78
N ILE A 161 14.35 -1.46 5.93
CA ILE A 161 13.53 -0.49 5.17
C ILE A 161 12.06 -0.89 5.14
N PRO A 162 11.13 0.04 4.83
CA PRO A 162 9.71 -0.28 4.76
C PRO A 162 9.42 -1.35 3.71
N ALA A 163 8.53 -2.29 4.04
CA ALA A 163 8.01 -3.29 3.09
C ALA A 163 7.29 -2.64 1.89
N GLU A 164 7.02 -1.33 1.95
CA GLU A 164 6.56 -0.51 0.83
C GLU A 164 7.43 -0.69 -0.43
N LEU A 165 8.74 -0.95 -0.29
CA LEU A 165 9.64 -1.27 -1.42
C LEU A 165 9.01 -2.30 -2.37
N LEU A 166 8.34 -3.32 -1.81
CA LEU A 166 7.83 -4.45 -2.57
C LEU A 166 6.69 -4.08 -3.52
N GLN A 167 5.97 -3.00 -3.26
CA GLN A 167 4.62 -2.84 -3.81
C GLN A 167 4.20 -1.42 -4.15
N VAL A 168 4.83 -0.38 -3.61
CA VAL A 168 4.41 1.00 -3.91
C VAL A 168 4.95 1.47 -5.26
N GLY A 169 4.16 2.32 -5.92
CA GLY A 169 4.51 2.85 -7.24
C GLY A 169 5.72 3.76 -7.22
N TYR A 170 5.88 4.60 -6.19
CA TYR A 170 7.00 5.54 -6.10
C TYR A 170 8.37 4.83 -5.93
N ALA A 171 8.38 3.55 -5.53
CA ALA A 171 9.59 2.74 -5.41
C ALA A 171 9.91 1.94 -6.68
N ALA A 172 9.10 2.05 -7.75
CA ALA A 172 9.29 1.27 -8.97
C ALA A 172 10.64 1.51 -9.65
N GLN A 173 11.10 2.76 -9.72
CA GLN A 173 12.41 3.09 -10.30
C GLN A 173 13.57 2.54 -9.47
N VAL A 174 13.46 2.56 -8.13
CA VAL A 174 14.48 1.96 -7.25
C VAL A 174 14.50 0.44 -7.39
N ARG A 175 13.35 -0.23 -7.53
CA ARG A 175 13.33 -1.68 -7.82
C ARG A 175 14.04 -2.01 -9.13
N ALA A 176 13.78 -1.24 -10.20
CA ALA A 176 14.46 -1.41 -11.48
C ALA A 176 15.97 -1.15 -11.36
N TYR A 177 16.36 -0.06 -10.70
CA TYR A 177 17.76 0.27 -10.40
C TYR A 177 18.48 -0.87 -9.67
N LEU A 178 17.88 -1.43 -8.61
CA LEU A 178 18.46 -2.55 -7.88
C LEU A 178 18.62 -3.80 -8.77
N VAL A 179 17.64 -4.11 -9.63
CA VAL A 179 17.75 -5.24 -10.57
C VAL A 179 18.89 -5.03 -11.56
N ASP A 180 19.11 -3.80 -12.01
CA ASP A 180 20.12 -3.47 -13.02
C ASP A 180 21.54 -3.34 -12.43
N GLN A 181 21.66 -2.85 -11.18
CA GLN A 181 22.94 -2.54 -10.50
C GLN A 181 23.40 -3.58 -9.46
N CYS A 182 22.60 -4.63 -9.22
CA CYS A 182 22.97 -5.71 -8.30
C CYS A 182 22.98 -7.06 -9.01
N SER A 183 23.87 -7.95 -8.55
CA SER A 183 23.92 -9.35 -9.00
C SER A 183 22.97 -10.23 -8.18
N GLU A 184 22.80 -9.91 -6.90
CA GLU A 184 21.95 -10.64 -5.96
C GLU A 184 21.14 -9.67 -5.10
N ILE A 185 19.88 -10.03 -4.87
CA ILE A 185 18.96 -9.33 -3.96
C ILE A 185 18.29 -10.39 -3.09
N THR A 186 18.44 -10.28 -1.78
CA THR A 186 17.74 -11.11 -0.81
C THR A 186 16.83 -10.22 0.04
N ILE A 187 15.54 -10.55 0.04
CA ILE A 187 14.53 -9.90 0.87
C ILE A 187 14.20 -10.80 2.03
N VAL A 188 14.53 -10.37 3.26
CA VAL A 188 14.07 -11.05 4.48
C VAL A 188 12.83 -10.33 5.00
N ALA A 189 11.70 -11.02 4.98
CA ALA A 189 10.43 -10.54 5.50
C ALA A 189 10.10 -11.19 6.84
N PHE A 190 9.27 -10.50 7.63
CA PHE A 190 8.87 -10.94 8.97
C PHE A 190 7.37 -11.26 9.00
N ARG A 191 7.00 -12.32 9.74
CA ARG A 191 5.59 -12.68 9.99
C ARG A 191 4.97 -11.82 11.09
N GLU A 192 5.79 -11.33 12.01
CA GLU A 192 5.41 -10.45 13.10
C GLU A 192 5.97 -9.03 12.91
N LEU A 193 5.31 -8.03 13.50
CA LEU A 193 5.84 -6.68 13.53
C LEU A 193 7.10 -6.63 14.39
N VAL A 194 8.17 -6.08 13.82
CA VAL A 194 9.50 -6.11 14.44
C VAL A 194 9.71 -4.94 15.42
N PHE A 195 9.03 -3.82 15.18
CA PHE A 195 9.12 -2.62 16.00
C PHE A 195 7.92 -2.51 16.96
N PRO A 196 8.15 -2.51 18.29
CA PRO A 196 7.07 -2.37 19.27
C PRO A 196 6.28 -1.07 19.08
N GLY A 197 4.95 -1.15 19.10
CA GLY A 197 4.07 0.03 19.02
C GLY A 197 3.94 0.67 17.63
N VAL A 198 4.58 0.11 16.60
CA VAL A 198 4.55 0.65 15.23
C VAL A 198 3.92 -0.37 14.27
N LEU A 199 2.91 0.05 13.51
CA LEU A 199 2.25 -0.79 12.50
C LEU A 199 3.00 -0.83 11.14
N GLN A 200 4.16 -0.18 11.07
CA GLN A 200 4.97 -0.13 9.86
C GLN A 200 5.64 -1.48 9.65
N GLU A 201 5.32 -2.13 8.54
CA GLU A 201 6.03 -3.34 8.11
C GLU A 201 7.39 -2.95 7.53
N VAL A 202 8.41 -3.71 7.89
CA VAL A 202 9.78 -3.60 7.37
C VAL A 202 10.24 -4.90 6.74
N VAL A 203 11.25 -4.81 5.89
CA VAL A 203 12.03 -5.94 5.37
C VAL A 203 13.50 -5.64 5.58
N LEU A 204 14.33 -6.69 5.61
CA LEU A 204 15.76 -6.53 5.39
C LEU A 204 16.01 -6.64 3.89
N LEU A 205 16.57 -5.58 3.32
CA LEU A 205 17.07 -5.56 1.95
C LEU A 205 18.57 -5.87 2.01
N LEU A 206 18.96 -7.04 1.52
CA LEU A 206 20.34 -7.47 1.42
C LEU A 206 20.70 -7.52 -0.07
N VAL A 207 21.66 -6.72 -0.54
CA VAL A 207 22.04 -6.72 -1.95
C VAL A 207 23.55 -6.79 -2.13
N THR A 208 23.97 -7.52 -3.15
CA THR A 208 25.37 -7.59 -3.59
C THR A 208 25.50 -6.81 -4.88
N LYS A 209 26.30 -5.73 -4.88
CA LYS A 209 26.50 -4.88 -6.06
C LYS A 209 27.19 -5.67 -7.17
N GLY A 210 26.74 -5.48 -8.40
CA GLY A 210 27.29 -6.11 -9.59
C GLY A 210 26.33 -6.01 -10.77
N ASN A 211 26.77 -6.43 -11.95
CA ASN A 211 25.96 -6.30 -13.16
C ASN A 211 24.71 -7.18 -13.11
N GLY A 212 23.54 -6.57 -13.35
CA GLY A 212 22.27 -7.26 -13.44
C GLY A 212 22.07 -8.11 -14.71
N PRO A 213 20.89 -8.73 -14.89
CA PRO A 213 19.77 -8.67 -13.96
C PRO A 213 19.99 -9.51 -12.71
N ALA A 214 19.66 -8.93 -11.56
CA ALA A 214 19.76 -9.57 -10.26
C ALA A 214 18.98 -10.87 -10.16
N SER A 215 19.53 -11.82 -9.41
CA SER A 215 18.77 -12.94 -8.85
C SER A 215 18.10 -12.52 -7.55
N ILE A 216 16.79 -12.70 -7.44
CA ILE A 216 16.00 -12.31 -6.25
C ILE A 216 15.65 -13.55 -5.44
N ARG A 217 15.95 -13.50 -4.14
CA ARG A 217 15.54 -14.47 -3.12
C ARG A 217 14.60 -13.79 -2.13
N THR A 218 13.59 -14.52 -1.66
CA THR A 218 12.76 -14.06 -0.55
C THR A 218 12.79 -15.11 0.55
N VAL A 219 13.08 -14.67 1.76
CA VAL A 219 13.05 -15.51 2.96
C VAL A 219 12.04 -14.91 3.92
N GLU A 220 11.26 -15.77 4.58
CA GLU A 220 10.31 -15.34 5.59
C GLU A 220 10.66 -15.95 6.94
N VAL A 221 10.93 -15.09 7.92
CA VAL A 221 11.21 -15.47 9.31
C VAL A 221 10.07 -15.03 10.22
N THR A 222 9.92 -15.67 11.38
CA THR A 222 8.86 -15.31 12.32
C THR A 222 9.05 -13.89 12.85
N ASN A 223 10.22 -13.61 13.43
CA ASN A 223 10.60 -12.32 14.01
C ASN A 223 12.13 -12.19 14.07
N GLY A 224 12.63 -11.08 14.63
CA GLY A 224 14.06 -10.79 14.72
C GLY A 224 14.89 -11.86 15.45
N ALA A 225 14.31 -12.58 16.41
CA ALA A 225 15.03 -13.63 17.15
C ALA A 225 15.38 -14.84 16.28
N HIS A 226 14.70 -15.04 15.15
CA HIS A 226 14.90 -16.17 14.25
C HIS A 226 15.90 -15.85 13.12
N LEU A 227 16.52 -14.67 13.13
CA LEU A 227 17.53 -14.28 12.14
C LEU A 227 18.86 -15.03 12.33
N THR A 228 19.12 -15.58 13.52
CA THR A 228 20.36 -16.34 13.78
C THR A 228 20.42 -17.67 13.03
N ASP A 229 19.27 -18.29 12.79
CA ASP A 229 19.15 -19.63 12.20
C ASP A 229 18.59 -19.57 10.76
N VAL A 230 18.56 -18.38 10.16
CA VAL A 230 17.96 -18.19 8.84
C VAL A 230 18.88 -18.73 7.75
N ASP A 231 18.37 -19.67 6.96
CA ASP A 231 19.02 -20.07 5.72
C ASP A 231 18.71 -19.05 4.61
N LEU A 232 19.75 -18.37 4.13
CA LEU A 232 19.67 -17.43 3.02
C LEU A 232 19.90 -18.09 1.66
N ASP A 233 20.38 -19.34 1.63
CA ASP A 233 20.65 -20.07 0.39
C ASP A 233 19.39 -20.78 -0.14
N VAL A 234 18.30 -20.01 -0.27
CA VAL A 234 17.03 -20.47 -0.82
C VAL A 234 16.98 -20.29 -2.33
N ALA A 235 16.06 -20.99 -3.01
CA ALA A 235 15.87 -20.86 -4.45
C ALA A 235 15.75 -19.39 -4.89
N ALA A 236 16.56 -19.02 -5.88
CA ALA A 236 16.60 -17.68 -6.44
C ALA A 236 15.85 -17.60 -7.75
N ILE A 237 15.21 -16.47 -8.01
CA ILE A 237 14.44 -16.21 -9.21
C ILE A 237 15.08 -15.07 -9.95
N ARG A 238 15.49 -15.30 -11.21
CA ARG A 238 16.07 -14.24 -12.02
C ARG A 238 15.01 -13.20 -12.36
N ALA A 239 15.26 -11.95 -11.97
CA ALA A 239 14.36 -10.86 -12.30
C ALA A 239 14.46 -10.53 -13.80
N PRO A 240 13.36 -10.12 -14.44
CA PRO A 240 13.42 -9.58 -15.79
C PRO A 240 14.11 -8.22 -15.77
N LEU A 241 15.05 -8.01 -16.70
CA LEU A 241 15.67 -6.70 -16.95
C LEU A 241 14.58 -5.63 -17.17
N HIS A 242 14.78 -4.45 -16.60
CA HIS A 242 13.88 -3.30 -16.72
C HIS A 242 12.43 -3.54 -16.23
N GLY A 243 12.19 -4.60 -15.45
CA GLY A 243 10.88 -4.88 -14.87
C GLY A 243 10.52 -3.89 -13.76
N SER A 244 9.47 -3.09 -13.95
CA SER A 244 8.87 -2.23 -12.91
C SER A 244 7.92 -3.00 -11.96
N GLU A 245 7.88 -4.32 -12.10
CA GLU A 245 6.93 -5.19 -11.42
C GLU A 245 7.05 -5.10 -9.89
N LYS A 246 5.93 -5.27 -9.20
CA LYS A 246 5.90 -5.40 -7.75
C LYS A 246 6.58 -6.73 -7.36
N TRP A 247 7.36 -6.70 -6.28
CA TRP A 247 8.12 -7.83 -5.77
C TRP A 247 7.31 -8.76 -4.86
N THR A 248 6.05 -8.41 -4.52
CA THR A 248 5.16 -9.27 -3.72
C THR A 248 5.00 -10.68 -4.29
N LYS A 249 5.10 -10.86 -5.61
CA LYS A 249 5.03 -12.17 -6.24
C LYS A 249 6.25 -13.06 -5.99
N TYR A 250 7.40 -12.51 -5.58
CA TYR A 250 8.60 -13.32 -5.35
C TYR A 250 8.50 -14.22 -4.10
N PHE A 251 7.43 -14.06 -3.31
CA PHE A 251 7.04 -15.02 -2.27
C PHE A 251 6.35 -16.29 -2.80
N LEU A 252 6.20 -16.42 -4.11
CA LEU A 252 5.70 -17.60 -4.80
C LEU A 252 6.86 -18.36 -5.45
N ASP A 253 6.64 -19.63 -5.77
CA ASP A 253 7.64 -20.41 -6.51
C ASP A 253 7.73 -19.97 -7.99
N VAL A 254 8.77 -20.47 -8.68
CA VAL A 254 9.06 -20.11 -10.07
C VAL A 254 7.91 -20.46 -11.02
N VAL A 255 7.23 -21.59 -10.80
CA VAL A 255 6.12 -22.06 -11.64
C VAL A 255 4.93 -21.13 -11.47
N GLN A 256 4.59 -20.79 -10.23
CA GLN A 256 3.51 -19.88 -9.89
C GLN A 256 3.77 -18.45 -10.40
N ILE A 257 5.01 -17.96 -10.32
CA ILE A 257 5.37 -16.64 -10.90
C ILE A 257 5.25 -16.65 -12.43
N GLY A 258 5.69 -17.74 -13.08
CA GLY A 258 5.51 -17.94 -14.52
C GLY A 258 4.04 -17.86 -14.90
N LEU A 259 3.21 -18.65 -14.22
CA LEU A 259 1.76 -18.69 -14.40
C LEU A 259 1.11 -17.29 -14.28
N LEU A 260 1.42 -16.53 -13.22
CA LEU A 260 0.87 -15.19 -13.04
C LEU A 260 1.40 -14.15 -14.04
N ARG A 261 2.59 -14.37 -14.61
CA ARG A 261 3.11 -13.54 -15.73
C ARG A 261 2.39 -13.89 -17.03
N ASP A 262 2.19 -15.17 -17.30
CA ASP A 262 1.51 -15.64 -18.51
C ASP A 262 0.07 -15.15 -18.54
N LEU A 263 -0.63 -15.17 -17.40
CA LEU A 263 -1.96 -14.59 -17.26
C LEU A 263 -2.05 -13.13 -17.75
N LYS A 264 -1.03 -12.30 -17.49
CA LYS A 264 -1.04 -10.89 -17.93
C LYS A 264 -1.09 -10.74 -19.45
N ASN A 265 -0.64 -11.74 -20.19
CA ASN A 265 -0.61 -11.77 -21.64
C ASN A 265 -1.67 -12.72 -22.23
N ASP A 266 -2.49 -13.36 -21.40
CA ASP A 266 -3.51 -14.30 -21.82
C ASP A 266 -4.70 -13.57 -22.45
N SER A 267 -4.99 -13.86 -23.72
CA SER A 267 -6.06 -13.21 -24.48
C SER A 267 -7.48 -13.53 -23.99
N ARG A 268 -7.64 -14.56 -23.15
CA ARG A 268 -8.92 -14.92 -22.54
C ARG A 268 -9.37 -13.91 -21.49
N LEU A 269 -8.43 -13.13 -20.96
CA LEU A 269 -8.68 -12.10 -19.97
C LEU A 269 -8.33 -10.72 -20.53
N ALA A 270 -8.94 -9.68 -19.96
CA ALA A 270 -8.59 -8.30 -20.29
C ALA A 270 -8.43 -7.47 -19.03
N ARG A 271 -7.63 -6.42 -19.12
CA ARG A 271 -7.51 -5.42 -18.06
C ARG A 271 -8.86 -4.76 -17.81
N LEU A 272 -9.21 -4.53 -16.55
CA LEU A 272 -10.46 -3.88 -16.14
C LEU A 272 -10.66 -2.52 -16.83
N GLU A 273 -9.56 -1.82 -17.15
CA GLU A 273 -9.58 -0.57 -17.92
C GLU A 273 -10.28 -0.67 -19.27
N ARG A 274 -10.39 -1.87 -19.85
CA ARG A 274 -11.16 -2.14 -21.07
C ARG A 274 -12.65 -1.88 -20.84
N TYR A 275 -13.16 -2.24 -19.66
CA TYR A 275 -14.59 -2.26 -19.34
C TYR A 275 -15.03 -1.10 -18.43
N ALA A 276 -14.15 -0.58 -17.59
CA ALA A 276 -14.51 0.45 -16.62
C ALA A 276 -13.35 1.40 -16.27
N LYS A 277 -13.71 2.58 -15.78
CA LYS A 277 -12.83 3.49 -15.05
C LYS A 277 -13.09 3.36 -13.56
N VAL A 278 -12.04 3.48 -12.76
CA VAL A 278 -12.12 3.48 -11.30
C VAL A 278 -11.65 4.82 -10.80
N ASN A 279 -12.44 5.44 -9.93
CA ASN A 279 -12.13 6.71 -9.29
C ASN A 279 -12.23 6.57 -7.77
N VAL A 280 -11.46 7.38 -7.04
CA VAL A 280 -11.60 7.46 -5.59
C VAL A 280 -13.00 7.94 -5.23
N GLY A 281 -13.54 7.41 -4.12
CA GLY A 281 -14.77 7.92 -3.50
C GLY A 281 -14.65 9.37 -3.03
N VAL A 282 -15.75 9.92 -2.56
CA VAL A 282 -15.84 11.30 -2.12
C VAL A 282 -14.97 11.53 -0.88
N VAL A 283 -14.03 12.48 -0.98
CA VAL A 283 -13.15 12.89 0.13
C VAL A 283 -13.80 14.03 0.90
N THR A 284 -14.52 13.67 1.97
CA THR A 284 -15.30 14.64 2.75
C THR A 284 -14.43 15.56 3.61
N GLY A 285 -13.27 15.08 4.09
CA GLY A 285 -12.43 15.80 5.07
C GLY A 285 -12.97 15.79 6.51
N ARG A 286 -14.25 15.49 6.72
CA ARG A 286 -14.90 15.38 8.03
C ARG A 286 -16.15 14.48 7.96
N ASN A 287 -15.95 13.16 7.94
CA ASN A 287 -17.06 12.21 7.81
C ASN A 287 -18.17 12.40 8.85
N SER A 288 -17.84 12.81 10.08
CA SER A 288 -18.84 13.07 11.13
C SER A 288 -19.82 14.20 10.80
N PHE A 289 -19.45 15.13 9.91
CA PHE A 289 -20.30 16.23 9.45
C PHE A 289 -21.01 15.90 8.12
N PHE A 290 -20.30 15.25 7.20
CA PHE A 290 -20.85 15.02 5.85
C PHE A 290 -21.67 13.73 5.74
N CYS A 291 -21.38 12.71 6.55
CA CYS A 291 -22.04 11.42 6.50
C CYS A 291 -22.94 11.27 7.72
N MET A 292 -24.19 10.88 7.49
CA MET A 292 -25.19 10.72 8.55
C MET A 292 -26.12 9.54 8.29
N THR A 293 -26.83 9.12 9.32
CA THR A 293 -27.92 8.16 9.20
C THR A 293 -29.15 8.85 8.61
N GLU A 294 -30.05 8.05 8.02
CA GLU A 294 -31.34 8.55 7.52
C GLU A 294 -32.18 9.21 8.63
N ALA A 295 -32.22 8.60 9.82
CA ALA A 295 -32.92 9.15 10.98
C ALA A 295 -32.34 10.49 11.45
N GLU A 296 -31.02 10.68 11.38
CA GLU A 296 -30.38 11.96 11.69
C GLU A 296 -30.75 13.04 10.68
N ALA A 297 -30.71 12.72 9.38
CA ALA A 297 -31.09 13.66 8.31
C ALA A 297 -32.55 14.13 8.45
N GLN A 298 -33.45 13.20 8.77
CA GLN A 298 -34.87 13.48 9.05
C GLN A 298 -35.05 14.36 10.29
N ARG A 299 -34.41 14.00 11.40
CA ARG A 299 -34.48 14.78 12.66
C ARG A 299 -33.94 16.19 12.48
N LEU A 300 -32.91 16.37 11.66
CA LEU A 300 -32.33 17.66 11.35
C LEU A 300 -33.16 18.48 10.34
N GLY A 301 -34.06 17.82 9.61
CA GLY A 301 -34.87 18.43 8.55
C GLY A 301 -34.08 18.77 7.30
N ILE A 302 -33.04 17.98 6.97
CA ILE A 302 -32.14 18.25 5.83
C ILE A 302 -32.04 17.09 4.85
N GLU A 303 -32.96 16.12 4.91
CA GLU A 303 -32.91 14.90 4.08
C GLU A 303 -32.85 15.20 2.58
N GLU A 304 -33.58 16.22 2.12
CA GLU A 304 -33.62 16.66 0.72
C GLU A 304 -32.28 17.19 0.19
N HIS A 305 -31.38 17.59 1.09
CA HIS A 305 -30.01 18.05 0.78
C HIS A 305 -28.99 16.92 0.79
N THR A 306 -29.45 15.67 0.88
CA THR A 306 -28.58 14.50 0.96
C THR A 306 -28.73 13.56 -0.23
N LEU A 307 -27.64 12.85 -0.53
CA LEU A 307 -27.64 11.73 -1.48
C LEU A 307 -27.50 10.40 -0.74
N PRO A 308 -28.00 9.29 -1.32
CA PRO A 308 -27.73 7.96 -0.79
C PRO A 308 -26.21 7.67 -0.77
N LEU A 309 -25.75 6.95 0.24
CA LEU A 309 -24.31 6.76 0.51
C LEU A 309 -23.97 5.31 0.85
N LEU A 310 -22.93 4.81 0.18
CA LEU A 310 -22.20 3.60 0.54
C LEU A 310 -20.89 4.01 1.24
N SER A 311 -20.86 3.93 2.57
CA SER A 311 -19.75 4.48 3.37
C SER A 311 -18.76 3.41 3.86
N ARG A 312 -19.18 2.14 3.96
CA ARG A 312 -18.36 1.07 4.55
C ARG A 312 -18.52 -0.27 3.84
N SER A 313 -17.52 -1.12 3.96
CA SER A 313 -17.48 -2.47 3.38
C SER A 313 -18.59 -3.39 3.90
N ALA A 314 -19.04 -3.21 5.15
CA ALA A 314 -20.14 -3.98 5.74
C ALA A 314 -21.47 -3.84 4.98
N GLN A 315 -21.59 -2.85 4.09
CA GLN A 315 -22.75 -2.60 3.26
C GLN A 315 -22.71 -3.36 1.91
N PHE A 316 -21.64 -4.11 1.61
CA PHE A 316 -21.54 -4.96 0.41
C PHE A 316 -22.21 -6.32 0.66
N THR A 317 -23.50 -6.45 0.32
CA THR A 317 -24.30 -7.65 0.61
C THR A 317 -24.44 -8.62 -0.57
N GLY A 318 -24.44 -8.15 -1.81
CA GLY A 318 -24.68 -8.99 -3.00
C GLY A 318 -23.89 -8.56 -4.24
N VAL A 319 -24.44 -8.83 -5.42
CA VAL A 319 -23.95 -8.35 -6.73
C VAL A 319 -24.30 -6.88 -6.93
N GLY A 320 -25.47 -6.43 -6.43
CA GLY A 320 -25.92 -5.04 -6.54
C GLY A 320 -26.34 -4.44 -5.21
N LEU A 321 -26.13 -3.13 -5.06
CA LEU A 321 -26.74 -2.33 -4.02
C LEU A 321 -28.16 -1.99 -4.48
N THR A 322 -29.17 -2.55 -3.80
CA THR A 322 -30.58 -2.27 -4.10
C THR A 322 -31.18 -1.26 -3.11
N SER A 323 -32.32 -0.66 -3.45
CA SER A 323 -33.01 0.24 -2.52
C SER A 323 -33.45 -0.49 -1.24
N GLN A 324 -33.71 -1.79 -1.31
CA GLN A 324 -34.01 -2.61 -0.13
C GLN A 324 -32.79 -2.79 0.76
N ASP A 325 -31.60 -2.99 0.18
CA ASP A 325 -30.35 -3.07 0.92
C ASP A 325 -30.09 -1.76 1.68
N LEU A 326 -30.22 -0.60 1.02
CA LEU A 326 -30.06 0.70 1.67
C LEU A 326 -31.05 0.92 2.82
N ARG A 327 -32.34 0.60 2.63
CA ARG A 327 -33.35 0.70 3.70
C ARG A 327 -33.01 -0.20 4.88
N SER A 328 -32.58 -1.44 4.62
CA SER A 328 -32.19 -2.38 5.67
C SER A 328 -30.96 -1.88 6.45
N GLN A 329 -29.99 -1.29 5.75
CA GLN A 329 -28.79 -0.70 6.36
C GLN A 329 -29.12 0.55 7.18
N ALA A 330 -30.00 1.42 6.67
CA ALA A 330 -30.47 2.60 7.39
C ALA A 330 -31.21 2.22 8.67
N ALA A 331 -32.07 1.19 8.63
CA ALA A 331 -32.76 0.66 9.81
C ALA A 331 -31.81 0.11 10.88
N ARG A 332 -30.59 -0.30 10.51
CA ARG A 332 -29.52 -0.73 11.42
C ARG A 332 -28.62 0.43 11.89
N GLY A 333 -28.95 1.68 11.55
CA GLY A 333 -28.17 2.86 11.93
C GLY A 333 -26.90 3.06 11.12
N ALA A 334 -26.80 2.49 9.91
CA ALA A 334 -25.66 2.75 9.03
C ALA A 334 -25.70 4.18 8.47
N MET A 335 -24.51 4.75 8.22
CA MET A 335 -24.37 6.02 7.53
C MET A 335 -24.69 5.83 6.04
N THR A 336 -25.93 6.17 5.68
CA THR A 336 -26.52 5.94 4.35
C THR A 336 -26.86 7.24 3.63
N ARG A 337 -26.58 8.40 4.24
CA ARG A 337 -26.80 9.72 3.66
C ARG A 337 -25.52 10.56 3.65
N LEU A 338 -25.27 11.23 2.54
CA LEU A 338 -24.18 12.20 2.36
C LEU A 338 -24.78 13.60 2.14
N LEU A 339 -24.39 14.59 2.95
CA LEU A 339 -24.70 15.99 2.67
C LEU A 339 -24.04 16.41 1.36
N ALA A 340 -24.85 16.78 0.37
CA ALA A 340 -24.43 16.97 -1.01
C ALA A 340 -25.02 18.29 -1.55
N LEU A 341 -24.30 19.38 -1.31
CA LEU A 341 -24.71 20.72 -1.70
C LEU A 341 -23.81 21.27 -2.80
N ASP A 342 -24.42 21.97 -3.76
CA ASP A 342 -23.68 22.80 -4.70
C ASP A 342 -22.93 23.92 -3.94
N PRO A 343 -21.69 24.27 -4.32
CA PRO A 343 -20.96 25.35 -3.68
C PRO A 343 -21.70 26.70 -3.66
N ALA A 344 -22.54 26.97 -4.67
CA ALA A 344 -23.35 28.18 -4.80
C ALA A 344 -24.72 28.09 -4.12
N HIS A 345 -25.04 26.97 -3.45
CA HIS A 345 -26.31 26.80 -2.76
C HIS A 345 -26.49 27.83 -1.64
N ASP A 346 -27.63 28.54 -1.63
CA ASP A 346 -27.95 29.51 -0.57
C ASP A 346 -28.43 28.80 0.70
N VAL A 347 -27.47 28.45 1.54
CA VAL A 347 -27.69 27.81 2.85
C VAL A 347 -28.60 28.63 3.77
N ALA A 348 -28.68 29.96 3.59
CA ALA A 348 -29.52 30.81 4.44
C ALA A 348 -31.01 30.71 4.09
N SER A 349 -31.35 30.26 2.89
CA SER A 349 -32.74 30.09 2.44
C SER A 349 -33.50 28.97 3.17
N ASP A 350 -32.79 27.99 3.71
CA ASP A 350 -33.34 26.90 4.53
C ASP A 350 -32.89 27.03 6.01
N PRO A 351 -33.81 27.31 6.95
CA PRO A 351 -33.49 27.43 8.37
C PRO A 351 -32.86 26.17 9.01
N SER A 352 -33.29 24.98 8.58
CA SER A 352 -32.78 23.70 9.09
C SER A 352 -31.35 23.48 8.64
N LEU A 353 -31.08 23.71 7.35
CA LEU A 353 -29.74 23.61 6.79
C LEU A 353 -28.80 24.68 7.37
N SER A 354 -29.25 25.93 7.46
CA SER A 354 -28.50 27.04 8.06
C SER A 354 -28.06 26.73 9.50
N ARG A 355 -28.96 26.16 10.30
CA ARG A 355 -28.66 25.73 11.67
C ARG A 355 -27.60 24.63 11.69
N TYR A 356 -27.68 23.65 10.80
CA TYR A 356 -26.72 22.55 10.74
C TYR A 356 -25.32 23.02 10.31
N VAL A 357 -25.23 23.86 9.28
CA VAL A 357 -23.96 24.42 8.82
C VAL A 357 -23.33 25.31 9.90
N ARG A 358 -24.13 26.11 10.62
CA ARG A 358 -23.64 26.92 11.75
C ARG A 358 -23.06 26.07 12.88
N LEU A 359 -23.68 24.92 13.17
CA LEU A 359 -23.14 23.97 14.16
C LEU A 359 -21.77 23.44 13.73
N GLY A 360 -21.61 23.08 12.45
CA GLY A 360 -20.31 22.66 11.91
C GLY A 360 -19.23 23.73 12.01
N LEU A 361 -19.59 24.99 11.79
CA LEU A 361 -18.68 26.13 11.97
C LEU A 361 -18.25 26.30 13.44
N GLN A 362 -19.18 26.18 14.39
CA GLN A 362 -18.89 26.27 15.83
C GLN A 362 -17.93 25.17 16.30
N ASP A 363 -17.98 24.01 15.66
CA ASP A 363 -17.16 22.83 15.95
C ASP A 363 -15.83 22.78 15.17
N GLY A 364 -15.50 23.82 14.41
CA GLY A 364 -14.23 23.92 13.66
C GLY A 364 -14.14 22.93 12.48
N VAL A 365 -15.27 22.54 11.89
CA VAL A 365 -15.28 21.67 10.69
C VAL A 365 -14.55 22.36 9.52
N ASN A 366 -14.73 23.68 9.39
CA ASN A 366 -14.10 24.55 8.39
C ASN A 366 -12.57 24.62 8.54
N ASP A 367 -12.03 24.42 9.74
CA ASP A 367 -10.60 24.54 10.01
C ASP A 367 -9.80 23.35 9.45
N GLY A 368 -10.47 22.22 9.20
CA GLY A 368 -9.86 21.05 8.60
C GLY A 368 -9.30 21.36 7.21
N TYR A 369 -8.07 20.91 6.91
CA TYR A 369 -7.34 21.23 5.68
C TYR A 369 -8.20 21.13 4.41
N LYS A 370 -8.93 20.03 4.23
CA LYS A 370 -9.78 19.81 3.04
C LYS A 370 -11.00 20.73 2.97
N CYS A 371 -11.57 21.12 4.11
CA CYS A 371 -12.70 22.05 4.17
C CYS A 371 -12.22 23.48 3.91
N ARG A 372 -11.09 23.86 4.52
CA ARG A 372 -10.50 25.21 4.44
C ARG A 372 -10.13 25.66 3.03
N ILE A 373 -9.71 24.72 2.18
CA ILE A 373 -9.28 25.04 0.81
C ILE A 373 -10.44 25.09 -0.21
N ARG A 374 -11.69 24.85 0.22
CA ARG A 374 -12.86 24.89 -0.66
C ARG A 374 -13.45 26.30 -0.70
N GLN A 375 -14.09 26.65 -1.81
CA GLN A 375 -14.85 27.90 -1.94
C GLN A 375 -15.95 27.98 -0.87
N SER A 376 -16.75 26.91 -0.75
CA SER A 376 -17.75 26.74 0.30
C SER A 376 -17.36 25.51 1.12
N TRP A 377 -16.95 25.71 2.38
CA TRP A 377 -16.36 24.63 3.19
C TRP A 377 -17.33 23.47 3.47
N TRP A 378 -18.64 23.75 3.48
CA TRP A 378 -19.74 22.80 3.66
C TRP A 378 -20.18 22.07 2.38
N SER A 379 -19.59 22.39 1.22
CA SER A 379 -19.81 21.66 -0.03
C SER A 379 -18.67 20.66 -0.23
N VAL A 380 -18.96 19.48 -0.79
CA VAL A 380 -17.93 18.48 -1.13
C VAL A 380 -17.79 18.43 -2.65
N PRO A 381 -16.57 18.51 -3.20
CA PRO A 381 -16.37 18.47 -4.64
C PRO A 381 -16.57 17.06 -5.23
N SER A 382 -16.76 17.00 -6.54
CA SER A 382 -16.75 15.75 -7.34
C SER A 382 -17.80 14.72 -6.93
N ILE A 383 -18.96 15.16 -6.43
CA ILE A 383 -20.09 14.27 -6.17
C ILE A 383 -20.61 13.76 -7.52
N SER A 384 -20.46 12.47 -7.75
CA SER A 384 -21.05 11.80 -8.92
C SER A 384 -21.59 10.44 -8.51
N GLN A 385 -22.66 10.05 -9.20
CA GLN A 385 -23.26 8.74 -9.10
C GLN A 385 -22.49 7.79 -10.03
N PRO A 386 -21.81 6.76 -9.49
CA PRO A 386 -21.16 5.74 -10.30
C PRO A 386 -22.15 4.66 -10.74
N ASP A 387 -21.75 3.87 -11.73
CA ASP A 387 -22.48 2.67 -12.14
C ASP A 387 -22.31 1.53 -11.12
N GLY A 388 -21.19 1.54 -10.39
CA GLY A 388 -20.93 0.60 -9.30
C GLY A 388 -19.82 1.05 -8.37
N PHE A 389 -19.41 0.14 -7.50
CA PHE A 389 -18.45 0.35 -6.43
C PHE A 389 -17.42 -0.76 -6.41
N MET A 390 -16.26 -0.45 -5.84
CA MET A 390 -15.21 -1.40 -5.56
C MET A 390 -14.62 -1.12 -4.18
N LEU A 391 -14.44 -2.16 -3.37
CA LEU A 391 -13.75 -1.98 -2.09
C LEU A 391 -12.31 -1.53 -2.31
N ARG A 392 -11.94 -0.38 -1.73
CA ARG A 392 -10.56 0.13 -1.78
C ARG A 392 -9.64 -0.70 -0.91
N GLN A 393 -10.13 -1.08 0.27
CA GLN A 393 -9.39 -1.79 1.30
C GLN A 393 -10.14 -3.05 1.73
N VAL A 394 -9.50 -4.22 1.63
CA VAL A 394 -10.10 -5.52 1.93
C VAL A 394 -9.18 -6.39 2.80
N SER A 395 -9.75 -7.16 3.71
CA SER A 395 -9.01 -8.19 4.45
C SER A 395 -9.01 -9.52 3.69
N THR A 396 -10.13 -9.92 3.08
CA THR A 396 -10.28 -11.25 2.49
C THR A 396 -10.30 -11.22 0.97
N TYR A 397 -11.40 -10.75 0.38
CA TYR A 397 -11.66 -10.84 -1.06
C TYR A 397 -11.93 -9.45 -1.63
N LEU A 398 -11.36 -9.18 -2.80
CA LEU A 398 -11.69 -8.00 -3.57
C LEU A 398 -13.10 -8.15 -4.11
N ARG A 399 -13.93 -7.10 -3.92
CA ARG A 399 -15.33 -7.12 -4.35
C ARG A 399 -15.73 -5.85 -5.08
N PHE A 400 -16.57 -6.08 -6.08
CA PHE A 400 -17.34 -5.08 -6.81
C PHE A 400 -18.81 -5.16 -6.38
N LEU A 401 -19.58 -4.12 -6.70
CA LEU A 401 -21.01 -4.01 -6.41
C LEU A 401 -21.66 -3.08 -7.43
N SER A 402 -22.73 -3.46 -8.11
CA SER A 402 -23.50 -2.53 -8.95
C SER A 402 -24.25 -1.49 -8.10
N ASN A 403 -24.52 -0.33 -8.66
CA ASN A 403 -25.25 0.75 -8.00
C ASN A 403 -26.66 0.90 -8.58
N ASP A 404 -27.65 0.27 -7.95
CA ASP A 404 -29.04 0.33 -8.42
C ASP A 404 -29.89 1.36 -7.63
N THR A 405 -29.24 2.27 -6.89
CA THR A 405 -29.92 3.17 -5.94
C THR A 405 -29.61 4.66 -6.11
N GLY A 406 -28.71 5.02 -7.02
CA GLY A 406 -28.21 6.38 -7.09
C GLY A 406 -27.27 6.79 -5.97
N ALA A 407 -26.69 5.83 -5.25
CA ALA A 407 -25.78 6.13 -4.17
C ALA A 407 -24.43 6.66 -4.70
N THR A 408 -23.71 7.41 -3.88
CA THR A 408 -22.28 7.62 -4.06
C THR A 408 -21.50 6.94 -2.93
N SER A 409 -20.19 7.12 -2.84
CA SER A 409 -19.35 6.52 -1.80
C SER A 409 -18.37 7.50 -1.17
N THR A 410 -17.89 7.19 0.04
CA THR A 410 -16.71 7.86 0.63
C THR A 410 -15.41 7.28 0.11
N ASP A 411 -14.28 7.94 0.36
CA ASP A 411 -12.92 7.53 -0.02
C ASP A 411 -12.44 6.14 0.48
N THR A 412 -13.25 5.47 1.31
CA THR A 412 -13.09 4.06 1.70
C THR A 412 -13.54 3.05 0.63
N VAL A 413 -14.33 3.50 -0.34
CA VAL A 413 -14.90 2.68 -1.41
C VAL A 413 -14.75 3.43 -2.73
N HIS A 414 -14.09 2.80 -3.69
CA HIS A 414 -13.94 3.37 -5.02
C HIS A 414 -15.26 3.37 -5.79
N ARG A 415 -15.36 4.33 -6.69
CA ARG A 415 -16.45 4.51 -7.64
C ARG A 415 -16.05 3.92 -8.99
N VAL A 416 -16.91 3.10 -9.57
CA VAL A 416 -16.68 2.42 -10.84
C VAL A 416 -17.63 2.97 -11.88
N PHE A 417 -17.08 3.40 -13.02
CA PHE A 417 -17.84 3.91 -14.16
C PHE A 417 -17.62 3.00 -15.35
N VAL A 418 -18.66 2.31 -15.79
CA VAL A 418 -18.55 1.35 -16.90
C VAL A 418 -18.48 2.09 -18.23
N LYS A 419 -17.82 1.48 -19.21
CA LYS A 419 -17.81 2.00 -20.58
C LYS A 419 -19.13 1.70 -21.29
N PRO A 420 -19.45 2.41 -22.38
CA PRO A 420 -20.66 2.14 -23.15
C PRO A 420 -20.76 0.66 -23.55
N GLY A 421 -21.94 0.06 -23.35
CA GLY A 421 -22.23 -1.34 -23.67
C GLY A 421 -21.88 -2.36 -22.58
N VAL A 422 -21.19 -1.94 -21.50
CA VAL A 422 -20.85 -2.84 -20.39
C VAL A 422 -21.92 -2.78 -19.31
N ASP A 423 -22.42 -3.95 -18.90
CA ASP A 423 -23.31 -4.08 -17.74
C ASP A 423 -22.50 -4.22 -16.43
N MET A 424 -22.79 -3.38 -15.43
CA MET A 424 -22.04 -3.35 -14.18
C MET A 424 -22.30 -4.59 -13.30
N ARG A 425 -23.50 -5.18 -13.33
CA ARG A 425 -23.78 -6.39 -12.55
C ARG A 425 -23.01 -7.57 -13.12
N ARG A 426 -23.00 -7.73 -14.45
CA ARG A 426 -22.14 -8.71 -15.13
C ARG A 426 -20.68 -8.50 -14.84
N LEU A 427 -20.19 -7.25 -14.89
CA LEU A 427 -18.79 -6.95 -14.53
C LEU A 427 -18.47 -7.32 -13.08
N THR A 428 -19.42 -7.11 -12.15
CA THR A 428 -19.27 -7.48 -10.75
C THR A 428 -19.07 -8.98 -10.57
N VAL A 429 -19.87 -9.79 -11.26
CA VAL A 429 -19.75 -11.26 -11.24
C VAL A 429 -18.49 -11.72 -11.97
N ALA A 430 -18.20 -11.16 -13.14
CA ALA A 430 -17.01 -11.47 -13.93
C ALA A 430 -15.71 -11.25 -13.13
N ALA A 431 -15.64 -10.18 -12.32
CA ALA A 431 -14.49 -9.90 -11.48
C ALA A 431 -14.34 -10.85 -10.27
N LEU A 432 -15.34 -11.67 -9.95
CA LEU A 432 -15.34 -12.58 -8.81
C LEU A 432 -14.80 -13.98 -9.19
N ASN A 433 -13.56 -14.04 -9.68
CA ASN A 433 -12.89 -15.27 -10.09
C ASN A 433 -11.46 -15.37 -9.52
N SER A 434 -10.87 -16.57 -9.51
CA SER A 434 -9.55 -16.83 -8.91
C SER A 434 -8.42 -16.02 -9.54
N ALA A 435 -8.45 -15.76 -10.86
CA ALA A 435 -7.43 -14.96 -11.53
C ALA A 435 -7.46 -13.49 -11.09
N THR A 436 -8.64 -12.87 -11.01
CA THR A 436 -8.78 -11.50 -10.49
C THR A 436 -8.29 -11.41 -9.05
N GLN A 437 -8.65 -12.39 -8.20
CA GLN A 437 -8.25 -12.39 -6.79
C GLN A 437 -6.74 -12.56 -6.64
N ALA A 438 -6.11 -13.50 -7.35
CA ALA A 438 -4.65 -13.67 -7.35
C ALA A 438 -3.93 -12.42 -7.85
N MET A 439 -4.40 -11.82 -8.95
CA MET A 439 -3.84 -10.58 -9.48
C MET A 439 -4.02 -9.39 -8.54
N SER A 440 -5.08 -9.37 -7.73
CA SER A 440 -5.28 -8.32 -6.72
C SER A 440 -4.22 -8.35 -5.62
N GLU A 441 -3.74 -9.54 -5.22
CA GLU A 441 -2.67 -9.67 -4.24
C GLU A 441 -1.30 -9.27 -4.83
N VAL A 442 -1.08 -9.53 -6.12
CA VAL A 442 0.15 -9.11 -6.82
C VAL A 442 0.17 -7.60 -7.05
N LEU A 443 -0.97 -7.03 -7.47
CA LEU A 443 -1.09 -5.64 -7.89
C LEU A 443 -1.43 -4.69 -6.74
N GLY A 444 -2.04 -5.15 -5.66
CA GLY A 444 -2.41 -4.31 -4.54
C GLY A 444 -1.22 -3.92 -3.65
N ARG A 445 -1.53 -3.29 -2.53
CA ARG A 445 -0.59 -2.88 -1.49
C ARG A 445 -1.04 -3.50 -0.17
N SER A 446 -0.19 -4.34 0.41
CA SER A 446 -0.39 -4.89 1.73
C SER A 446 0.06 -3.91 2.81
N TYR A 447 -0.77 -3.66 3.81
CA TYR A 447 -0.37 -2.95 5.02
C TYR A 447 -0.45 -3.85 6.25
N GLY A 448 0.22 -3.42 7.33
CA GLY A 448 0.15 -4.04 8.64
C GLY A 448 -1.30 -4.28 9.08
N GLY A 449 -1.53 -5.39 9.81
CA GLY A 449 -2.88 -5.84 10.15
C GLY A 449 -3.53 -6.72 9.08
N GLY A 450 -2.81 -7.04 8.00
CA GLY A 450 -3.29 -7.90 6.93
C GLY A 450 -4.31 -7.23 6.02
N LEU A 451 -4.19 -5.93 5.77
CA LEU A 451 -5.09 -5.18 4.89
C LEU A 451 -4.51 -5.11 3.47
N LEU A 452 -5.30 -5.45 2.45
CA LEU A 452 -4.99 -5.19 1.04
C LEU A 452 -5.66 -3.90 0.61
N GLU A 453 -4.90 -2.97 0.08
CA GLU A 453 -5.41 -1.77 -0.59
C GLU A 453 -5.16 -1.88 -2.09
N VAL A 454 -6.17 -1.56 -2.89
CA VAL A 454 -6.04 -1.48 -4.34
C VAL A 454 -6.44 -0.08 -4.77
N GLU A 455 -5.45 0.72 -5.19
CA GLU A 455 -5.68 2.07 -5.68
C GLU A 455 -6.22 2.06 -7.12
N PRO A 456 -6.84 3.15 -7.63
CA PRO A 456 -7.46 3.15 -8.94
C PRO A 456 -6.56 2.68 -10.09
N THR A 457 -5.28 3.07 -10.09
CA THR A 457 -4.30 2.64 -11.10
C THR A 457 -4.01 1.14 -11.05
N GLU A 458 -4.11 0.52 -9.88
CA GLU A 458 -3.93 -0.92 -9.69
C GLU A 458 -5.23 -1.66 -10.04
N ALA A 459 -6.37 -1.09 -9.67
CA ALA A 459 -7.69 -1.62 -9.96
C ALA A 459 -7.93 -1.78 -11.47
N VAL A 460 -7.64 -0.74 -12.25
CA VAL A 460 -7.84 -0.79 -13.71
C VAL A 460 -6.90 -1.78 -14.42
N ALA A 461 -5.81 -2.19 -13.76
CA ALA A 461 -4.88 -3.19 -14.26
C ALA A 461 -5.25 -4.65 -13.89
N LEU A 462 -6.29 -4.85 -13.07
CA LEU A 462 -6.80 -6.19 -12.74
C LEU A 462 -7.27 -6.90 -14.00
N LEU A 463 -7.04 -8.21 -14.07
CA LEU A 463 -7.48 -9.04 -15.18
C LEU A 463 -8.86 -9.60 -14.87
N VAL A 464 -9.80 -9.42 -15.79
CA VAL A 464 -11.17 -9.94 -15.70
C VAL A 464 -11.58 -10.58 -17.03
N PRO A 465 -12.42 -11.63 -17.01
CA PRO A 465 -13.03 -12.16 -18.22
C PRO A 465 -14.02 -11.14 -18.81
N ASP A 466 -14.43 -11.35 -20.07
CA ASP A 466 -15.44 -10.51 -20.70
C ASP A 466 -16.78 -10.60 -19.93
N PRO A 467 -17.33 -9.48 -19.43
CA PRO A 467 -18.63 -9.46 -18.75
C PRO A 467 -19.78 -10.02 -19.59
N GLU A 468 -19.69 -10.03 -20.92
CA GLU A 468 -20.74 -10.60 -21.77
C GLU A 468 -20.91 -12.12 -21.59
N LEU A 469 -19.91 -12.80 -21.03
CA LEU A 469 -19.97 -14.24 -20.72
C LEU A 469 -20.88 -14.56 -19.53
N ILE A 470 -21.30 -13.56 -18.76
CA ILE A 470 -22.14 -13.74 -17.58
C ILE A 470 -23.62 -13.76 -17.98
N ASP A 471 -24.27 -14.90 -17.77
CA ASP A 471 -25.71 -15.05 -17.92
C ASP A 471 -26.49 -14.73 -16.63
N GLU A 472 -27.81 -14.55 -16.77
CA GLU A 472 -28.71 -14.18 -15.66
C GLU A 472 -28.80 -15.26 -14.57
N ASP A 473 -28.71 -16.55 -14.94
CA ASP A 473 -28.74 -17.66 -13.98
C ASP A 473 -27.51 -17.63 -13.07
N LEU A 474 -26.32 -17.51 -13.67
CA LEU A 474 -25.07 -17.39 -12.94
C LEU A 474 -25.10 -16.16 -12.02
N MET A 475 -25.57 -15.02 -12.53
CA MET A 475 -25.66 -13.78 -11.75
C MET A 475 -26.58 -13.94 -10.52
N SER A 476 -27.77 -14.54 -10.69
CA SER A 476 -28.69 -14.78 -9.59
C SER A 476 -28.09 -15.68 -8.53
N ARG A 477 -27.47 -16.80 -8.94
CA ARG A 477 -26.85 -17.76 -8.01
C ARG A 477 -25.66 -17.16 -7.26
N VAL A 478 -24.87 -16.32 -7.93
CA VAL A 478 -23.77 -15.59 -7.29
C VAL A 478 -24.29 -14.57 -6.28
N ASP A 479 -25.37 -13.84 -6.60
CA ASP A 479 -26.01 -12.92 -5.65
C ASP A 479 -26.49 -13.63 -4.38
N ASP A 480 -27.15 -14.78 -4.53
CA ASP A 480 -27.59 -15.60 -3.40
C ASP A 480 -26.41 -16.07 -2.51
N LEU A 481 -25.34 -16.57 -3.12
CA LEU A 481 -24.15 -17.00 -2.38
C LEU A 481 -23.50 -15.84 -1.64
N LEU A 482 -23.37 -14.67 -2.28
CA LEU A 482 -22.79 -13.48 -1.65
C LEU A 482 -23.64 -12.99 -0.46
N ARG A 483 -24.97 -12.97 -0.61
CA ARG A 483 -25.91 -12.57 0.44
C ARG A 483 -25.89 -13.50 1.65
N ASN A 484 -25.55 -14.76 1.45
CA ASN A 484 -25.35 -15.75 2.50
C ASN A 484 -23.90 -15.80 3.04
N GLY A 485 -23.02 -14.90 2.58
CA GLY A 485 -21.61 -14.83 3.02
C GLY A 485 -20.72 -15.94 2.45
N GLN A 486 -21.19 -16.70 1.45
CA GLN A 486 -20.51 -17.84 0.83
C GLN A 486 -19.61 -17.40 -0.33
N ILE A 487 -18.71 -16.45 -0.06
CA ILE A 487 -17.88 -15.80 -1.10
C ILE A 487 -17.00 -16.80 -1.86
N GLU A 488 -16.41 -17.77 -1.18
CA GLU A 488 -15.56 -18.79 -1.81
C GLU A 488 -16.34 -19.68 -2.78
N GLN A 489 -17.58 -20.01 -2.43
CA GLN A 489 -18.46 -20.79 -3.29
C GLN A 489 -18.88 -19.98 -4.51
N ALA A 490 -19.10 -18.67 -4.35
CA ALA A 490 -19.37 -17.77 -5.47
C ALA A 490 -18.17 -17.68 -6.43
N ILE A 491 -16.94 -17.55 -5.91
CA ILE A 491 -15.72 -17.57 -6.74
C ILE A 491 -15.57 -18.91 -7.48
N ALA A 492 -15.74 -20.03 -6.78
CA ALA A 492 -15.65 -21.36 -7.40
C ALA A 492 -16.72 -21.57 -8.49
N LEU A 493 -17.92 -21.02 -8.30
CA LEU A 493 -18.98 -21.09 -9.30
C LEU A 493 -18.64 -20.27 -10.56
N VAL A 494 -18.09 -19.07 -10.40
CA VAL A 494 -17.64 -18.24 -11.54
C VAL A 494 -16.45 -18.89 -12.25
N ASP A 495 -15.49 -19.42 -11.49
CA ASP A 495 -14.38 -20.19 -12.05
C ASP A 495 -14.87 -21.34 -12.93
N GLN A 496 -15.80 -22.15 -12.43
CA GLN A 496 -16.36 -23.26 -13.20
C GLN A 496 -17.09 -22.77 -14.45
N ARG A 497 -18.08 -21.88 -14.27
CA ARG A 497 -19.04 -21.54 -15.33
C ARG A 497 -18.49 -20.59 -16.39
N VAL A 498 -17.45 -19.83 -16.07
CA VAL A 498 -16.86 -18.83 -16.96
C VAL A 498 -15.45 -19.21 -17.35
N MET A 499 -14.57 -19.44 -16.37
CA MET A 499 -13.16 -19.67 -16.67
C MET A 499 -12.96 -21.04 -17.33
N ILE A 500 -13.60 -22.09 -16.82
CA ILE A 500 -13.47 -23.45 -17.36
C ILE A 500 -14.41 -23.67 -18.54
N ASP A 501 -15.73 -23.55 -18.32
CA ASP A 501 -16.74 -23.94 -19.32
C ASP A 501 -16.79 -23.04 -20.56
N ARG A 502 -16.30 -21.78 -20.49
CA ARG A 502 -16.45 -20.78 -21.57
C ARG A 502 -15.13 -20.25 -22.11
N LEU A 503 -14.10 -20.18 -21.27
CA LEU A 503 -12.78 -19.69 -21.64
C LEU A 503 -11.74 -20.81 -21.79
N ASP A 504 -12.15 -22.08 -21.64
CA ASP A 504 -11.30 -23.25 -21.84
C ASP A 504 -10.03 -23.25 -20.96
N PHE A 505 -10.08 -22.65 -19.77
CA PHE A 505 -9.06 -22.93 -18.75
C PHE A 505 -9.25 -24.36 -18.24
N SER A 506 -8.17 -25.10 -18.08
CA SER A 506 -8.21 -26.39 -17.39
C SER A 506 -8.44 -26.20 -15.88
N GLU A 507 -9.03 -27.21 -15.24
CA GLU A 507 -9.16 -27.26 -13.78
C GLU A 507 -7.79 -27.12 -13.08
N ALA A 508 -6.73 -27.68 -13.68
CA ALA A 508 -5.37 -27.59 -13.17
C ALA A 508 -4.82 -26.16 -13.22
N GLU A 509 -5.04 -25.42 -14.31
CA GLU A 509 -4.66 -24.00 -14.42
C GLU A 509 -5.36 -23.17 -13.35
N ILE A 510 -6.68 -23.30 -13.23
CA ILE A 510 -7.46 -22.54 -12.23
C ILE A 510 -7.05 -22.92 -10.80
N GLY A 511 -6.81 -24.21 -10.55
CA GLY A 511 -6.30 -24.70 -9.27
C GLY A 511 -4.97 -24.03 -8.89
N ALA A 512 -4.01 -23.99 -9.81
CA ALA A 512 -2.71 -23.37 -9.58
C ALA A 512 -2.79 -21.85 -9.39
N ILE A 513 -3.64 -21.16 -10.16
CA ILE A 513 -3.89 -19.71 -10.00
C ILE A 513 -4.49 -19.42 -8.62
N ARG A 514 -5.47 -20.22 -8.21
CA ARG A 514 -6.14 -20.09 -6.91
C ARG A 514 -5.16 -20.33 -5.77
N GLU A 515 -4.30 -21.34 -5.88
CA GLU A 515 -3.27 -21.64 -4.89
C GLU A 515 -2.28 -20.48 -4.74
N ALA A 516 -1.78 -19.94 -5.86
CA ALA A 516 -0.88 -18.79 -5.84
C ALA A 516 -1.54 -17.56 -5.16
N GLY A 517 -2.80 -17.27 -5.49
CA GLY A 517 -3.56 -16.20 -4.83
C GLY A 517 -3.80 -16.46 -3.34
N TYR A 518 -4.09 -17.71 -2.97
CA TYR A 518 -4.27 -18.13 -1.59
C TYR A 518 -2.99 -17.93 -0.77
N LEU A 519 -1.83 -18.34 -1.27
CA LEU A 519 -0.54 -18.21 -0.58
C LEU A 519 -0.19 -16.75 -0.30
N LEU A 520 -0.33 -15.86 -1.30
CA LEU A 520 -0.09 -14.43 -1.11
C LEU A 520 -1.04 -13.81 -0.07
N ARG A 521 -2.33 -14.15 -0.15
CA ARG A 521 -3.32 -13.68 0.80
C ARG A 521 -3.08 -14.21 2.21
N GLU A 522 -2.79 -15.49 2.35
CA GLU A 522 -2.56 -16.12 3.65
C GLU A 522 -1.33 -15.49 4.32
N ARG A 523 -0.25 -15.30 3.56
CA ARG A 523 0.93 -14.56 3.98
C ARG A 523 0.56 -13.18 4.52
N ARG A 524 -0.30 -12.44 3.80
CA ARG A 524 -0.80 -11.12 4.24
C ARG A 524 -1.64 -11.21 5.52
N LEU A 525 -2.56 -12.16 5.60
CA LEU A 525 -3.48 -12.32 6.73
C LEU A 525 -2.79 -12.79 8.01
N ARG A 526 -1.74 -13.63 7.92
CA ARG A 526 -0.97 -14.09 9.08
C ARG A 526 -0.37 -12.92 9.87
N ARG A 527 0.04 -11.84 9.19
CA ARG A 527 0.54 -10.60 9.81
C ARG A 527 -0.53 -9.81 10.60
N GLY A 528 -1.82 -10.08 10.35
CA GLY A 528 -2.92 -9.41 11.03
C GLY A 528 -3.39 -10.10 12.31
N ARG A 529 -2.97 -11.35 12.55
CA ARG A 529 -3.29 -12.07 13.78
C ARG A 529 -2.36 -11.56 14.87
N LYS A 530 -2.90 -11.01 15.96
CA LYS A 530 -2.10 -10.77 17.17
C LYS A 530 -1.49 -12.11 17.58
N SER A 531 -0.18 -12.14 17.80
CA SER A 531 0.44 -13.25 18.51
C SER A 531 -0.27 -13.34 19.86
N THR A 532 -1.05 -14.41 20.05
CA THR A 532 -1.72 -14.74 21.32
C THR A 532 -0.70 -15.14 22.36
#